data_AF-A0AAP2GQN1-F1
#
_entry.id   AF-A0AAP2GQN1-F1
#
_cell.length_a   1.000
_cell.length_b   1.000
_cell.length_c   1.000
_cell.angle_alpha   90.00
_cell.angle_beta   90.00
_cell.angle_gamma   90.00
#
_symmetry.space_group_name_H-M   'P 1'
#
loop_
_entity.id
_entity.type
_entity.pdbx_description
1 polymer ?
#
loop_
_entity_poly.entity_id
_entity_poly.type
_entity_poly.pdbx_seq_one_letter_code
_entity_poly.pdbx_strand_id
1 'polypeptide(L)'
;MTHSREISQLNSLVSLHYDRIACYAQATDLLAPIVKGLDAAPFFAQLAQGCLHAVKELTAEIKRLGGVPTEGQTLAGKTLLLWMEVQTAVSGDGLQAIMGSCLRMNRLAVRGYERAIGSQAAFSDSMRQYLLDHKIGLEATSTLIQTYKKLQNSYLISEHV
;
A
#
# COMPACT_ATOMS: atom_id res chain seq x y z
N MET A 1 -16.16 9.11 -26.99
CA MET A 1 -16.41 7.98 -26.07
C MET A 1 -16.18 8.48 -24.65
N THR A 2 -17.09 8.20 -23.72
CA THR A 2 -16.91 8.57 -22.30
C THR A 2 -16.18 7.45 -21.56
N HIS A 3 -14.91 7.64 -21.23
CA HIS A 3 -14.07 6.70 -20.46
C HIS A 3 -14.35 6.73 -18.95
N SER A 4 -15.59 7.05 -18.55
CA SER A 4 -15.93 7.37 -17.16
C SER A 4 -15.69 6.20 -16.20
N ARG A 5 -15.88 4.96 -16.68
CA ARG A 5 -15.67 3.75 -15.89
C ARG A 5 -14.19 3.46 -15.69
N GLU A 6 -13.39 3.53 -16.75
CA GLU A 6 -11.93 3.36 -16.70
C GLU A 6 -11.33 4.40 -15.76
N ILE A 7 -11.67 5.68 -15.96
CA ILE A 7 -11.22 6.79 -15.13
C ILE A 7 -11.58 6.56 -13.66
N SER A 8 -12.81 6.13 -13.35
CA SER A 8 -13.25 5.84 -11.98
C SER A 8 -12.47 4.69 -11.34
N GLN A 9 -12.24 3.60 -12.07
CA GLN A 9 -11.45 2.47 -11.57
C GLN A 9 -9.99 2.88 -11.32
N LEU A 10 -9.35 3.57 -12.28
CA LEU A 10 -7.97 4.03 -12.13
C LEU A 10 -7.82 5.04 -10.97
N ASN A 11 -8.76 5.98 -10.82
CA ASN A 11 -8.78 6.90 -9.68
C ASN A 11 -8.91 6.16 -8.34
N SER A 12 -9.73 5.10 -8.28
CA SER A 12 -9.83 4.27 -7.08
C SER A 12 -8.49 3.61 -6.74
N LEU A 13 -7.74 3.15 -7.74
CA LEU A 13 -6.40 2.58 -7.54
C LEU A 13 -5.37 3.63 -7.09
N VAL A 14 -5.44 4.85 -7.65
CA VAL A 14 -4.59 5.98 -7.22
C VAL A 14 -4.79 6.27 -5.72
N SER A 15 -6.04 6.39 -5.26
CA SER A 15 -6.33 6.59 -3.83
C SER A 15 -5.81 5.46 -2.94
N LEU A 16 -5.86 4.21 -3.41
CA LEU A 16 -5.32 3.06 -2.67
C LEU A 16 -3.78 3.09 -2.55
N HIS A 17 -3.08 3.68 -3.52
CA HIS A 17 -1.64 3.92 -3.38
C HIS A 17 -1.34 5.07 -2.43
N TYR A 18 -2.14 6.14 -2.40
CA TYR A 18 -2.02 7.17 -1.38
C TYR A 18 -2.26 6.61 0.03
N ASP A 19 -3.22 5.71 0.20
CA ASP A 19 -3.43 5.02 1.48
C ASP A 19 -2.17 4.26 1.93
N ARG A 20 -1.51 3.57 1.01
CA ARG A 20 -0.27 2.82 1.27
C ARG A 20 0.91 3.74 1.59
N ILE A 21 1.06 4.85 0.87
CA ILE A 21 2.11 5.85 1.14
C ILE A 21 1.97 6.38 2.57
N ALA A 22 0.76 6.80 2.95
CA ALA A 22 0.49 7.28 4.31
C ALA A 22 0.73 6.17 5.37
N CYS A 23 0.33 4.93 5.05
CA CYS A 23 0.56 3.77 5.91
C CYS A 23 2.05 3.53 6.17
N TYR A 24 2.89 3.67 5.17
CA TYR A 24 4.33 3.44 5.29
C TYR A 24 5.05 4.57 6.02
N ALA A 25 4.63 5.81 5.82
CA ALA A 25 5.12 6.95 6.61
C ALA A 25 4.80 6.74 8.09
N GLN A 26 3.53 6.51 8.41
CA GLN A 26 3.08 6.30 9.79
C GLN A 26 3.71 5.05 10.43
N ALA A 27 3.88 3.95 9.68
CA ALA A 27 4.58 2.77 10.17
C ALA A 27 6.04 3.06 10.52
N THR A 28 6.71 3.92 9.74
CA THR A 28 8.09 4.33 10.01
C THR A 28 8.17 5.09 11.33
N ASP A 29 7.29 6.08 11.52
CA ASP A 29 7.26 6.91 12.72
C ASP A 29 6.93 6.09 13.98
N LEU A 30 5.93 5.21 13.88
CA LEU A 30 5.53 4.36 15.00
C LEU A 30 6.55 3.29 15.36
N LEU A 31 7.37 2.83 14.40
CA LEU A 31 8.41 1.84 14.67
C LEU A 31 9.68 2.46 15.25
N ALA A 32 9.99 3.71 14.95
CA ALA A 32 11.21 4.38 15.41
C ALA A 32 11.50 4.21 16.93
N PRO A 33 10.52 4.32 17.85
CA PRO A 33 10.76 4.08 19.28
C PRO A 33 10.70 2.59 19.69
N ILE A 34 10.24 1.70 18.81
CA ILE A 34 9.98 0.28 19.12
C ILE A 34 11.14 -0.62 18.68
N VAL A 35 11.65 -0.42 17.46
CA VAL A 35 12.65 -1.32 16.88
C VAL A 35 14.05 -0.79 17.10
N LYS A 36 14.92 -1.63 17.68
CA LYS A 36 16.37 -1.38 17.82
C LYS A 36 17.23 -2.11 16.79
N GLY A 37 16.61 -3.04 16.04
CA GLY A 37 17.26 -3.84 15.01
C GLY A 37 17.40 -3.08 13.69
N LEU A 38 16.73 -3.57 12.64
CA LEU A 38 16.82 -2.96 11.32
C LEU A 38 16.13 -1.58 11.28
N ASP A 39 16.78 -0.57 10.70
CA ASP A 39 16.09 0.70 10.46
C ASP A 39 14.88 0.49 9.52
N ALA A 40 13.71 0.96 9.97
CA ALA A 40 12.45 0.85 9.23
C ALA A 40 12.35 1.88 8.09
N ALA A 41 13.01 3.03 8.23
CA ALA A 41 12.92 4.13 7.28
C ALA A 41 13.33 3.74 5.85
N PRO A 42 14.52 3.15 5.59
CA PRO A 42 14.92 2.79 4.23
C PRO A 42 14.00 1.71 3.63
N PHE A 43 13.53 0.76 4.45
CA PHE A 43 12.62 -0.28 4.00
C PHE A 43 11.28 0.29 3.52
N PHE A 44 10.64 1.14 4.32
CA PHE A 44 9.36 1.75 3.97
C PHE A 44 9.48 2.81 2.87
N ALA A 45 10.59 3.54 2.79
CA ALA A 45 10.86 4.46 1.70
C ALA A 45 10.89 3.75 0.34
N GLN A 46 11.51 2.56 0.26
CA GLN A 46 11.52 1.74 -0.96
C GLN A 46 10.10 1.33 -1.37
N LEU A 47 9.26 0.91 -0.41
CA LEU A 47 7.88 0.53 -0.71
C LEU A 47 7.02 1.73 -1.16
N ALA A 48 7.22 2.90 -0.54
CA ALA A 48 6.56 4.14 -0.91
C ALA A 48 6.96 4.60 -2.32
N GLN A 49 8.22 4.43 -2.71
CA GLN A 49 8.68 4.74 -4.07
C GLN A 49 7.94 3.92 -5.13
N GLY A 50 7.70 2.63 -4.88
CA GLY A 50 6.88 1.79 -5.76
C GLY A 50 5.43 2.29 -5.88
N CYS A 51 4.85 2.81 -4.80
CA CYS A 51 3.52 3.42 -4.82
C CYS A 51 3.50 4.71 -5.66
N LEU A 52 4.50 5.58 -5.49
CA LEU A 52 4.62 6.82 -6.26
C LEU A 52 4.77 6.56 -7.77
N HIS A 53 5.53 5.53 -8.15
CA HIS A 53 5.61 5.10 -9.54
C HIS A 53 4.23 4.67 -10.06
N ALA A 54 3.49 3.86 -9.30
CA ALA A 54 2.14 3.47 -9.68
C ALA A 54 1.18 4.65 -9.83
N VAL A 55 1.22 5.61 -8.90
CA VAL A 55 0.42 6.84 -8.97
C VAL A 55 0.74 7.60 -10.25
N LYS A 56 2.02 7.78 -10.59
CA LYS A 56 2.44 8.50 -11.80
C LYS A 56 1.87 7.87 -13.07
N GLU A 57 2.02 6.57 -13.24
CA GLU A 57 1.55 5.86 -14.44
C GLU A 57 0.01 5.86 -14.53
N LEU A 58 -0.69 5.55 -13.43
CA LEU A 58 -2.16 5.56 -13.39
C LEU A 58 -2.73 6.95 -13.65
N THR A 59 -2.14 8.00 -13.07
CA THR A 59 -2.58 9.39 -13.29
C THR A 59 -2.31 9.85 -14.73
N ALA A 60 -1.23 9.41 -15.35
CA ALA A 60 -0.95 9.67 -16.76
C ALA A 60 -2.02 9.04 -17.66
N GLU A 61 -2.41 7.79 -17.38
CA GLU A 61 -3.49 7.13 -18.12
C GLU A 61 -4.84 7.82 -17.93
N ILE A 62 -5.18 8.22 -16.69
CA ILE A 62 -6.41 8.98 -16.42
C ILE A 62 -6.47 10.25 -17.27
N LYS A 63 -5.36 11.01 -17.35
CA LYS A 63 -5.27 12.22 -18.17
C LYS A 63 -5.40 11.90 -19.66
N ARG A 64 -4.77 10.81 -20.14
CA ARG A 64 -4.88 10.35 -21.53
C ARG A 64 -6.32 10.02 -21.92
N LEU A 65 -7.11 9.48 -20.98
CA LEU A 65 -8.53 9.19 -21.15
C LEU A 65 -9.44 10.43 -21.00
N GLY A 66 -8.87 11.61 -20.74
CA GLY A 66 -9.60 12.87 -20.55
C GLY A 66 -10.17 13.08 -19.15
N GLY A 67 -9.69 12.32 -18.15
CA GLY A 67 -10.12 12.42 -16.75
C GLY A 67 -9.21 13.30 -15.89
N VAL A 68 -9.69 13.60 -14.68
CA VAL A 68 -8.94 14.32 -13.64
C VAL A 68 -8.49 13.29 -12.59
N PRO A 69 -7.18 13.19 -12.29
CA PRO A 69 -6.72 12.31 -11.23
C PRO A 69 -7.10 12.80 -9.83
N THR A 70 -7.40 11.87 -8.94
CA THR A 70 -7.58 12.13 -7.51
C THR A 70 -6.23 12.34 -6.83
N GLU A 71 -6.25 13.09 -5.73
CA GLU A 71 -5.08 13.38 -4.88
C GLU A 71 -5.27 12.88 -3.44
N GLY A 72 -6.39 12.21 -3.17
CA GLY A 72 -6.81 11.84 -1.82
C GLY A 72 -6.73 10.35 -1.52
N GLN A 73 -6.58 10.05 -0.24
CA GLN A 73 -6.77 8.73 0.37
C GLN A 73 -8.23 8.27 0.34
N THR A 74 -8.45 6.97 0.42
CA THR A 74 -9.78 6.41 0.64
C THR A 74 -10.21 6.57 2.10
N LEU A 75 -11.53 6.56 2.34
CA LEU A 75 -12.07 6.54 3.71
C LEU A 75 -11.61 5.29 4.47
N ALA A 76 -11.61 4.13 3.81
CA ALA A 76 -11.14 2.88 4.41
C ALA A 76 -9.66 2.92 4.79
N GLY A 77 -8.83 3.56 3.94
CA GLY A 77 -7.42 3.79 4.23
C GLY A 77 -7.23 4.63 5.49
N LYS A 78 -7.89 5.78 5.58
CA LYS A 78 -7.85 6.64 6.78
C LYS A 78 -8.29 5.90 8.05
N THR A 79 -9.35 5.10 7.98
CA THR A 79 -9.80 4.27 9.11
C THR A 79 -8.74 3.24 9.51
N LEU A 80 -8.06 2.60 8.56
CA LEU A 80 -6.99 1.64 8.86
C LEU A 80 -5.75 2.30 9.46
N LEU A 81 -5.45 3.55 9.10
CA LEU A 81 -4.38 4.34 9.71
C LEU A 81 -4.68 4.66 11.17
N LEU A 82 -5.89 5.16 11.45
CA LEU A 82 -6.34 5.38 12.83
C LEU A 82 -6.34 4.07 13.63
N TRP A 83 -6.79 2.97 13.02
CA TRP A 83 -6.75 1.67 13.66
C TRP A 83 -5.33 1.20 13.97
N MET A 84 -4.35 1.51 13.11
CA MET A 84 -2.95 1.21 13.38
C MET A 84 -2.45 1.94 14.63
N GLU A 85 -2.72 3.24 14.77
CA GLU A 85 -2.38 4.01 15.97
C GLU A 85 -2.97 3.40 17.23
N VAL A 86 -4.28 3.11 17.21
CA VAL A 86 -4.98 2.51 18.34
C VAL A 86 -4.35 1.17 18.72
N GLN A 87 -4.12 0.29 17.74
CA GLN A 87 -3.52 -1.01 17.97
C GLN A 87 -2.10 -0.90 18.51
N THR A 88 -1.27 0.01 17.99
CA THR A 88 0.10 0.20 18.48
C THR A 88 0.12 0.74 19.90
N ALA A 89 -0.79 1.65 20.26
CA ALA A 89 -0.85 2.25 21.59
C ALA A 89 -1.31 1.26 22.69
N VAL A 90 -2.16 0.29 22.34
CA VAL A 90 -2.72 -0.66 23.32
C VAL A 90 -2.12 -2.07 23.25
N SER A 91 -1.40 -2.39 22.17
CA SER A 91 -0.78 -3.71 21.99
C SER A 91 0.51 -3.82 22.80
N GLY A 92 0.72 -4.97 23.45
CA GLY A 92 2.03 -5.34 23.99
C GLY A 92 3.07 -5.68 22.92
N ASP A 93 2.65 -5.84 21.66
CA ASP A 93 3.49 -6.10 20.49
C ASP A 93 3.17 -5.08 19.39
N GLY A 94 3.85 -3.94 19.43
CA GLY A 94 3.66 -2.85 18.48
C GLY A 94 4.15 -3.21 17.07
N LEU A 95 5.22 -4.01 16.95
CA LEU A 95 5.72 -4.48 15.65
C LEU A 95 4.65 -5.32 14.93
N GLN A 96 4.03 -6.28 15.63
CA GLN A 96 2.92 -7.07 15.10
C GLN A 96 1.74 -6.20 14.66
N ALA A 97 1.36 -5.22 15.50
CA ALA A 97 0.25 -4.32 15.22
C ALA A 97 0.47 -3.50 13.94
N ILE A 98 1.66 -2.91 13.79
CA ILE A 98 2.04 -2.07 12.65
C ILE A 98 2.13 -2.91 11.37
N MET A 99 2.90 -4.01 11.39
CA MET A 99 3.04 -4.88 10.22
C MET A 99 1.70 -5.47 9.77
N GLY A 100 0.85 -5.87 10.73
CA GLY A 100 -0.49 -6.36 10.46
C GLY A 100 -1.38 -5.33 9.77
N SER A 101 -1.24 -4.05 10.13
CA SER A 101 -1.95 -2.94 9.49
C SER A 101 -1.45 -2.68 8.07
N CYS A 102 -0.13 -2.69 7.84
CA CYS A 102 0.44 -2.59 6.49
C CYS A 102 -0.04 -3.73 5.57
N LEU A 103 -0.11 -4.97 6.08
CA LEU A 103 -0.65 -6.11 5.33
C LEU A 103 -2.15 -5.96 5.01
N ARG A 104 -2.94 -5.40 5.94
CA ARG A 104 -4.35 -5.08 5.67
C ARG A 104 -4.48 -4.02 4.57
N MET A 105 -3.60 -3.01 4.56
CA MET A 105 -3.56 -1.98 3.53
C MET A 105 -3.25 -2.56 2.14
N ASN A 106 -2.25 -3.43 2.04
CA ASN A 106 -1.95 -4.13 0.78
C ASN A 106 -3.10 -5.01 0.30
N ARG A 107 -3.80 -5.72 1.20
CA ARG A 107 -4.99 -6.50 0.82
C ARG A 107 -6.13 -5.62 0.30
N LEU A 108 -6.30 -4.41 0.85
CA LEU A 108 -7.27 -3.45 0.33
C LEU A 108 -6.91 -3.04 -1.11
N ALA A 109 -5.62 -2.78 -1.37
CA ALA A 109 -5.13 -2.47 -2.71
C ALA A 109 -5.32 -3.64 -3.68
N VAL A 110 -4.93 -4.86 -3.31
CA VAL A 110 -5.12 -6.08 -4.14
C VAL A 110 -6.58 -6.24 -4.54
N ARG A 111 -7.53 -6.12 -3.59
CA ARG A 111 -8.97 -6.15 -3.90
C ARG A 111 -9.40 -5.02 -4.84
N GLY A 112 -8.78 -3.85 -4.74
CA GLY A 112 -9.00 -2.75 -5.68
C GLY A 112 -8.60 -3.14 -7.11
N TYR A 113 -7.42 -3.72 -7.28
CA TYR A 113 -6.92 -4.20 -8.57
C TYR A 113 -7.81 -5.32 -9.13
N GLU A 114 -8.22 -6.28 -8.31
CA GLU A 114 -9.14 -7.35 -8.71
C GLU A 114 -10.48 -6.79 -9.21
N ARG A 115 -11.04 -5.79 -8.51
CA ARG A 115 -12.25 -5.10 -8.98
C ARG A 115 -12.04 -4.38 -10.30
N ALA A 116 -10.93 -3.67 -10.47
CA ALA A 116 -10.63 -2.97 -11.71
C ALA A 116 -10.53 -3.95 -12.89
N ILE A 117 -9.76 -5.04 -12.72
CA ILE A 117 -9.55 -6.09 -13.72
C ILE A 117 -10.86 -6.81 -14.07
N GLY A 118 -11.67 -7.16 -13.07
CA GLY A 118 -12.95 -7.85 -13.23
C GLY A 118 -14.12 -6.93 -13.60
N SER A 119 -13.90 -5.62 -13.73
CA SER A 119 -14.95 -4.67 -14.10
C SER A 119 -15.27 -4.73 -15.60
N GLN A 120 -16.40 -4.14 -15.98
CA GLN A 120 -16.76 -3.89 -17.38
C GLN A 120 -16.02 -2.66 -17.97
N ALA A 121 -14.87 -2.26 -17.42
CA ALA A 121 -14.03 -1.23 -18.01
C ALA A 121 -13.33 -1.79 -19.26
N ALA A 122 -13.40 -1.05 -20.36
CA ALA A 122 -12.79 -1.37 -21.64
C ALA A 122 -11.33 -0.91 -21.67
N PHE A 123 -10.53 -1.39 -20.71
CA PHE A 123 -9.08 -1.18 -20.71
C PHE A 123 -8.45 -1.81 -21.95
N SER A 124 -7.44 -1.12 -22.52
CA SER A 124 -6.57 -1.69 -23.54
C SER A 124 -5.80 -2.88 -22.99
N ASP A 125 -5.31 -3.75 -23.88
CA ASP A 125 -4.53 -4.93 -23.47
C ASP A 125 -3.27 -4.55 -22.68
N SER A 126 -2.59 -3.48 -23.10
CA SER A 126 -1.44 -2.92 -22.37
C SER A 126 -1.81 -2.51 -20.95
N MET A 127 -2.96 -1.86 -20.77
CA MET A 127 -3.44 -1.43 -19.46
C MET A 127 -3.87 -2.63 -18.61
N ARG A 128 -4.49 -3.66 -19.19
CA ARG A 128 -4.81 -4.90 -18.47
C ARG A 128 -3.56 -5.60 -17.97
N GLN A 129 -2.55 -5.73 -18.82
CA GLN A 129 -1.27 -6.33 -18.44
C GLN A 129 -0.62 -5.53 -17.29
N TYR A 130 -0.57 -4.20 -17.43
CA TYR A 130 -0.05 -3.34 -16.37
C TYR A 130 -0.79 -3.53 -15.03
N LEU A 131 -2.13 -3.61 -15.04
CA LEU A 131 -2.91 -3.85 -13.82
C LEU A 131 -2.59 -5.21 -13.18
N LEU A 132 -2.38 -6.26 -13.98
CA LEU A 132 -1.98 -7.58 -13.51
C LEU A 132 -0.59 -7.55 -12.89
N ASP A 133 0.38 -6.92 -13.56
CA ASP A 133 1.76 -6.80 -13.07
C ASP A 133 1.80 -6.04 -11.73
N HIS A 134 1.02 -4.97 -11.61
CA HIS A 134 0.90 -4.22 -10.36
C HIS A 134 0.27 -5.05 -9.24
N LYS A 135 -0.75 -5.87 -9.53
CA LYS A 135 -1.33 -6.79 -8.54
C LYS A 135 -0.25 -7.76 -8.02
N ILE A 136 0.56 -8.34 -8.91
CA ILE A 136 1.67 -9.23 -8.54
C ILE A 136 2.69 -8.48 -7.66
N GLY A 137 3.02 -7.23 -8.01
CA GLY A 137 3.91 -6.38 -7.21
C GLY A 137 3.39 -6.09 -5.79
N LEU A 138 2.07 -5.98 -5.59
CA LEU A 138 1.45 -5.84 -4.27
C LEU A 138 1.60 -7.09 -3.40
N GLU A 139 1.47 -8.27 -4.01
CA GLU A 139 1.67 -9.55 -3.34
C GLU A 139 3.14 -9.71 -2.94
N ALA A 140 4.08 -9.38 -3.83
CA ALA A 140 5.51 -9.34 -3.53
C ALA A 140 5.83 -8.37 -2.38
N THR A 141 5.23 -7.18 -2.37
CA THR A 141 5.37 -6.21 -1.26
C THR A 141 4.87 -6.79 0.07
N SER A 142 3.79 -7.56 0.04
CA SER A 142 3.25 -8.20 1.25
C SER A 142 4.19 -9.27 1.79
N THR A 143 4.86 -10.01 0.91
CA THR A 143 5.93 -10.95 1.29
C THR A 143 7.11 -10.21 1.91
N LEU A 144 7.55 -9.08 1.33
CA LEU A 144 8.62 -8.26 1.91
C LEU A 144 8.29 -7.79 3.33
N ILE A 145 7.07 -7.32 3.57
CA ILE A 145 6.62 -6.90 4.92
C ILE A 145 6.66 -8.07 5.91
N GLN A 146 6.24 -9.27 5.49
CA GLN A 146 6.31 -10.46 6.35
C GLN A 146 7.75 -10.86 6.65
N THR A 147 8.65 -10.78 5.67
CA THR A 147 10.07 -11.07 5.85
C THR A 147 10.73 -10.05 6.77
N TYR A 148 10.51 -8.76 6.56
CA TYR A 148 11.03 -7.69 7.43
C TYR A 148 10.62 -7.90 8.88
N LYS A 149 9.34 -8.22 9.12
CA LYS A 149 8.82 -8.56 10.45
C LYS A 149 9.56 -9.74 11.08
N LYS A 150 9.77 -10.83 10.33
CA LYS A 150 10.49 -12.01 10.83
C LYS A 150 11.92 -11.65 11.22
N LEU A 151 12.62 -10.88 10.39
CA LEU A 151 13.98 -10.42 10.67
C LEU A 151 14.03 -9.59 11.95
N GLN A 152 13.12 -8.62 12.12
CA GLN A 152 13.05 -7.82 13.34
C GLN A 152 12.83 -8.67 14.60
N ASN A 153 11.93 -9.65 14.54
CA ASN A 153 11.74 -10.58 15.66
C ASN A 153 13.01 -11.38 15.98
N SER A 154 13.76 -11.81 14.97
CA SER A 154 15.05 -12.49 15.18
C SER A 154 16.07 -11.59 15.90
N TYR A 155 16.15 -10.30 15.55
CA TYR A 155 17.02 -9.35 16.25
C TYR A 155 16.63 -9.19 17.73
N LEU A 156 15.34 -9.06 18.03
CA LEU A 156 14.85 -8.91 19.40
C LEU A 156 15.20 -10.14 20.27
N ILE A 157 15.08 -11.35 19.72
CA ILE A 157 15.45 -12.59 20.43
C ILE A 157 16.95 -12.63 20.72
N SER A 158 17.79 -12.20 19.77
CA SER A 158 19.25 -12.23 19.95
C SER A 158 19.78 -11.24 21.00
N GLU A 159 19.05 -10.18 21.33
CA GLU A 159 19.44 -9.25 22.40
C GLU A 159 19.11 -9.76 23.82
N HIS A 160 18.34 -10.84 23.95
CA HIS A 160 17.86 -11.39 25.23
C HIS A 160 18.52 -12.73 25.61
N VAL A 161 19.55 -13.15 24.87
CA VAL A 161 20.40 -14.33 25.12
C VAL A 161 21.80 -13.85 25.46
#